data_AF-A0A6N7TNQ1-F1
#
_entry.id   AF-A0A6N7TNQ1-F1
#
_cell.length_a   1.000
_cell.length_b   1.000
_cell.length_c   1.000
_cell.angle_alpha   90.00
_cell.angle_beta   90.00
_cell.angle_gamma   90.00
#
_symmetry.space_group_name_H-M   'P 1'
#
loop_
_entity.id
_entity.type
_entity.pdbx_description
1 polymer ?
#
loop_
_entity_poly.entity_id
_entity_poly.type
_entity_poly.pdbx_seq_one_letter_code
_entity_poly.pdbx_strand_id
1 'polypeptide(L)' 'MPICEFLKERSLKMRFNKVKAKTALLVTGKTQCEIAESLELSRRWVNAALNGEKNISEKVARRIAAALGVSVDDLKED' A
#
# COMPACT_ATOMS: atom_id res chain seq x y z
N MET A 1 10.11 19.38 20.64
CA MET A 1 10.30 18.23 19.73
C MET A 1 11.18 18.66 18.57
N PRO A 2 12.27 17.95 18.26
CA PRO A 2 13.22 18.36 17.24
C PRO A 2 12.71 18.03 15.83
N ILE A 3 12.91 18.96 14.89
CA ILE A 3 12.53 18.87 13.47
C ILE A 3 13.13 17.63 12.77
N CYS A 4 14.21 17.08 13.32
CA CYS A 4 14.90 15.90 12.80
C CYS A 4 14.06 14.60 12.86
N GLU A 5 13.13 14.44 13.81
CA GLU A 5 12.24 13.28 13.85
C GLU A 5 11.15 13.34 12.78
N PHE A 6 10.63 14.53 12.50
CA PHE A 6 9.58 14.76 11.49
C PHE A 6 10.03 14.40 10.06
N LEU A 7 11.32 14.54 9.76
CA LEU A 7 11.89 14.18 8.46
C LEU A 7 12.21 12.68 8.35
N LYS A 8 12.43 11.99 9.47
CA LYS A 8 12.71 10.54 9.50
C LYS A 8 11.44 9.71 9.30
N GLU A 9 10.31 10.21 9.79
CA GLU A 9 8.97 9.61 9.60
C GLU A 9 8.46 9.70 8.16
N ARG A 10 9.07 10.54 7.31
CA ARG A 10 8.64 10.80 5.93
C ARG A 10 9.25 9.88 4.86
N SER A 11 10.18 8.99 5.20
CA SER A 11 10.91 8.19 4.21
C SER A 11 10.90 6.68 4.48
N LEU A 12 9.92 6.17 5.22
CA LEU A 12 9.68 4.73 5.25
C LEU A 12 9.02 4.32 3.93
N LYS A 13 9.89 3.85 3.03
CA LYS A 13 9.53 3.21 1.76
C LYS A 13 9.23 1.75 2.05
N MET A 14 7.96 1.38 1.90
CA MET A 14 7.48 0.01 2.03
C MET A 14 7.31 -0.61 0.65
N ARG A 15 7.49 -1.93 0.57
CA ARG A 15 7.22 -2.72 -0.62
C ARG A 15 6.17 -3.76 -0.27
N PHE A 16 5.16 -3.89 -1.11
CA PHE A 16 4.16 -4.93 -0.91
C PHE A 16 4.61 -6.25 -1.51
N ASN A 17 4.33 -7.33 -0.80
CA ASN A 17 4.45 -8.66 -1.33
C ASN A 17 3.30 -8.91 -2.31
N LYS A 18 3.63 -9.19 -3.57
CA LYS A 18 2.64 -9.40 -4.64
C LYS A 18 1.62 -10.49 -4.33
N VAL A 19 2.04 -11.57 -3.70
CA VAL A 19 1.15 -12.69 -3.35
C VAL A 19 0.18 -12.23 -2.27
N LYS A 20 0.69 -11.67 -1.16
CA LYS A 20 -0.14 -11.21 -0.05
C LYS A 20 -1.14 -10.11 -0.49
N ALA A 21 -0.67 -9.16 -1.30
CA ALA A 21 -1.50 -8.09 -1.85
C ALA A 21 -2.62 -8.59 -2.76
N LYS A 22 -2.34 -9.57 -3.64
CA LYS A 22 -3.36 -10.19 -4.49
C LYS A 22 -4.31 -11.07 -3.70
N THR A 23 -3.82 -11.80 -2.70
CA THR A 23 -4.68 -12.57 -1.79
C THR A 23 -5.63 -11.65 -1.03
N ALA A 24 -5.16 -10.51 -0.52
CA ALA A 24 -6.02 -9.53 0.15
C ALA A 24 -7.10 -8.97 -0.79
N LEU A 25 -6.77 -8.70 -2.07
CA LEU A 25 -7.78 -8.33 -3.07
C LEU A 25 -8.85 -9.41 -3.25
N LEU A 26 -8.43 -10.68 -3.36
CA LEU A 26 -9.36 -11.80 -3.52
C LEU A 26 -10.23 -12.00 -2.29
N VAL A 27 -9.64 -11.96 -1.09
CA VAL A 27 -10.34 -12.14 0.20
C VAL A 27 -11.36 -11.02 0.44
N THR A 28 -11.02 -9.79 0.07
CA THR A 28 -11.91 -8.64 0.23
C THR A 28 -12.97 -8.54 -0.86
N GLY A 29 -12.84 -9.31 -1.95
CA GLY A 29 -13.70 -9.20 -3.12
C GLY A 29 -13.56 -7.88 -3.87
N LYS A 30 -12.54 -7.07 -3.56
CA LYS A 30 -12.33 -5.75 -4.19
C LYS A 30 -11.49 -5.86 -5.44
N THR A 31 -11.80 -5.03 -6.41
CA THR A 31 -11.01 -4.89 -7.64
C THR A 31 -9.94 -3.82 -7.50
N GLN A 32 -8.87 -3.94 -8.28
CA GLN A 32 -7.83 -2.90 -8.37
C GLN A 32 -8.40 -1.55 -8.81
N CYS A 33 -9.49 -1.57 -9.60
CA CYS A 33 -10.21 -0.38 -10.05
C CYS A 33 -10.86 0.35 -8.88
N GLU A 34 -11.59 -0.39 -8.03
CA GLU A 34 -12.25 0.18 -6.85
C GLU A 34 -11.24 0.75 -5.85
N ILE A 35 -10.08 0.10 -5.68
CA ILE A 35 -9.01 0.66 -4.83
C ILE A 35 -8.40 1.90 -5.46
N ALA A 36 -8.17 1.89 -6.77
CA ALA A 36 -7.67 3.05 -7.49
C ALA A 36 -8.62 4.25 -7.37
N GLU A 37 -9.93 4.03 -7.53
CA GLU A 37 -10.97 5.04 -7.35
C GLU A 37 -11.05 5.50 -5.89
N SER A 38 -11.09 4.58 -4.92
CA SER A 38 -11.15 4.89 -3.48
C SER A 38 -9.94 5.71 -3.00
N LEU A 39 -8.79 5.55 -3.64
CA LEU A 39 -7.56 6.24 -3.28
C LEU A 39 -7.23 7.42 -4.18
N GLU A 40 -8.05 7.67 -5.22
CA GLU A 40 -7.80 8.66 -6.28
C GLU A 40 -6.42 8.47 -6.92
N LEU A 41 -6.00 7.21 -7.07
CA LEU A 41 -4.74 6.82 -7.67
C LEU A 41 -4.99 6.24 -9.06
N SER A 42 -3.98 6.32 -9.93
CA SER A 42 -4.11 5.66 -11.23
C SER A 42 -4.10 4.13 -11.06
N ARG A 43 -4.96 3.44 -11.80
CA ARG A 43 -5.01 1.97 -11.81
C ARG A 43 -3.65 1.34 -12.09
N ARG A 44 -2.87 1.93 -13.02
CA ARG A 44 -1.51 1.48 -13.33
C ARG A 44 -0.58 1.61 -12.13
N TRP A 45 -0.70 2.69 -11.36
CA TRP A 45 0.09 2.89 -10.15
C TRP A 45 -0.29 1.89 -9.07
N VAL A 46 -1.59 1.64 -8.84
CA VAL A 46 -2.07 0.63 -7.89
C VAL A 46 -1.57 -0.77 -8.28
N ASN A 47 -1.66 -1.13 -9.55
CA ASN A 47 -1.14 -2.43 -10.02
C ASN A 47 0.38 -2.55 -9.82
N ALA A 48 1.16 -1.51 -10.13
CA ALA A 48 2.60 -1.50 -9.88
C ALA A 48 2.95 -1.60 -8.38
N ALA A 49 2.19 -0.91 -7.52
CA ALA A 49 2.35 -0.98 -6.07
C ALA A 49 2.03 -2.39 -5.53
N LEU A 50 0.91 -2.98 -5.95
CA LEU A 50 0.48 -4.31 -5.53
C LEU A 50 1.37 -5.42 -6.09
N ASN A 51 1.98 -5.23 -7.26
CA ASN A 51 2.97 -6.18 -7.78
C ASN A 51 4.34 -6.07 -7.09
N GLY A 52 4.52 -5.12 -6.17
CA GLY A 52 5.82 -4.85 -5.55
C GLY A 52 6.83 -4.27 -6.54
N GLU A 53 6.40 -3.68 -7.66
CA GLU A 53 7.30 -3.05 -8.64
C GLU A 53 7.77 -1.68 -8.15
N LYS A 54 7.05 -1.07 -7.21
CA LYS A 54 7.39 0.23 -6.63
C LYS A 54 7.45 0.18 -5.11
N ASN A 55 8.45 0.88 -4.60
CA ASN A 55 8.48 1.30 -3.22
C ASN A 55 7.46 2.43 -3.01
N ILE A 56 6.55 2.23 -2.07
CA ILE A 56 5.48 3.14 -1.73
C ILE A 56 5.72 3.75 -0.36
N SER A 57 5.29 5.00 -0.16
CA SER A 57 5.35 5.60 1.17
C SER A 57 4.43 4.83 2.13
N GLU A 58 4.87 4.64 3.36
CA GLU A 58 4.08 3.99 4.41
C GLU A 58 2.67 4.58 4.58
N LYS A 59 2.52 5.90 4.43
CA LYS A 59 1.20 6.57 4.44
C LYS A 59 0.25 6.01 3.37
N VAL A 60 0.75 5.77 2.16
CA VAL A 60 -0.04 5.20 1.06
C VAL A 60 -0.27 3.72 1.30
N ALA A 61 0.72 3.01 1.82
CA ALA A 61 0.59 1.61 2.19
C ALA A 61 -0.53 1.40 3.24
N ARG A 62 -0.57 2.24 4.28
CA ARG A 62 -1.67 2.27 5.28
C ARG A 62 -3.02 2.51 4.65
N ARG A 63 -3.13 3.46 3.71
CA ARG A 63 -4.40 3.73 3.02
C ARG A 63 -4.86 2.54 2.16
N ILE A 64 -3.93 1.88 1.46
CA ILE A 64 -4.24 0.67 0.67
C ILE A 64 -4.67 -0.47 1.57
N ALA A 65 -3.94 -0.70 2.66
CA ALA A 65 -4.27 -1.75 3.63
C ALA A 65 -5.63 -1.49 4.29
N ALA A 66 -5.93 -0.24 4.67
CA ALA A 66 -7.24 0.16 5.18
C ALA A 66 -8.35 -0.04 4.14
N ALA A 67 -8.11 0.29 2.86
CA ALA A 67 -9.05 0.02 1.79
C ALA A 67 -9.28 -1.50 1.59
N LEU A 68 -8.27 -2.32 1.86
CA LEU A 68 -8.32 -3.77 1.86
C LEU A 68 -8.78 -4.36 3.20
N GLY A 69 -9.06 -3.56 4.24
CA GLY A 69 -9.43 -4.08 5.56
C GLY A 69 -8.38 -5.01 6.21
N VAL A 70 -7.11 -4.88 5.82
CA VAL A 70 -5.99 -5.68 6.36
C VAL A 70 -4.91 -4.77 6.95
N SER A 71 -4.00 -5.33 7.74
CA SER A 71 -2.87 -4.59 8.31
C SER A 71 -1.75 -4.43 7.28
N VAL A 72 -1.00 -3.33 7.35
CA VAL A 72 0.14 -3.09 6.43
C VAL A 72 1.25 -4.10 6.65
N ASP A 73 1.46 -4.53 7.88
CA ASP A 73 2.45 -5.55 8.25
C ASP A 73 2.17 -6.91 7.62
N ASP A 74 0.89 -7.24 7.37
CA ASP A 74 0.52 -8.44 6.64
C ASP A 74 0.76 -8.31 5.14
N LEU A 75 0.80 -7.08 4.60
CA LEU A 75 0.99 -6.83 3.17
C LEU A 75 2.44 -6.56 2.78
N LYS A 76 3.26 -6.06 3.71
CA LYS A 76 4.66 -5.74 3.42
C LYS A 76 5.47 -7.01 3.12
N GLU A 77 6.44 -6.86 2.24
CA GLU A 77 7.53 -7.81 2.04
C GLU A 77 8.56 -7.58 3.16
N ASP A 78 8.98 -8.66 3.84
CA ASP A 78 9.96 -8.63 4.92
C ASP A 78 11.38 -8.34 4.42
#